data_AF-A0A8J8G9X6-F1
#
_entry.id   AF-A0A8J8G9X6-F1
#
_cell.length_a   1.000
_cell.length_b   1.000
_cell.length_c   1.000
_cell.angle_alpha   90.00
_cell.angle_beta   90.00
_cell.angle_gamma   90.00
#
_symmetry.space_group_name_H-M   'P 1'
#
loop_
_entity.id
_entity.type
_entity.pdbx_description
1 polymer ?
#
loop_
_entity_poly.entity_id
_entity_poly.type
_entity_poly.pdbx_seq_one_letter_code
_entity_poly.pdbx_strand_id
1 'polypeptide(L)'
;MGSGVKSLPDHLNVVFLSYAEEKFYQIDEDLDYEKIREYFRKGYDTKLTNGTGEIRHENYDTIIVGFAPGGICIVWIAGIGMQIEVGRFQGKEVVIPADEIENLDSHDHLLFESEYRQKLMKNPHIVPAEVQGKAIPFGLWDTYRKKHSWKPVFELPKGFMLDNTYEIRIVKYNGEIKSLFTNKFPIIDFTKEAVPKEIQFSFKDKNAEQYGAGAVLDEKSILAAFKELYGESNDNSTAILEIKVNLANTFFTVKLKGSNGKEFFIKTEKLEVFKRKQFK
;
A
#
# COMPACT_ATOMS: atom_id res chain seq x y z
N MET A 1 -13.44 2.39 -22.59
CA MET A 1 -13.90 3.51 -21.73
C MET A 1 -13.62 4.83 -22.43
N GLY A 2 -14.59 5.75 -22.50
CA GLY A 2 -14.42 7.07 -23.12
C GLY A 2 -13.52 8.01 -22.30
N SER A 3 -12.81 8.92 -22.99
CA SER A 3 -12.01 9.99 -22.40
C SER A 3 -12.90 11.16 -21.95
N GLY A 4 -12.60 11.75 -20.79
CA GLY A 4 -13.32 12.92 -20.26
C GLY A 4 -13.35 12.99 -18.73
N VAL A 5 -13.70 14.17 -18.21
CA VAL A 5 -14.00 14.35 -16.78
C VAL A 5 -15.27 13.58 -16.45
N LYS A 6 -15.20 12.64 -15.51
CA LYS A 6 -16.34 11.85 -15.05
C LYS A 6 -16.82 12.34 -13.70
N SER A 7 -18.12 12.19 -13.43
CA SER A 7 -18.64 12.35 -12.08
C SER A 7 -17.97 11.35 -11.14
N LEU A 8 -17.87 11.72 -9.86
CA LEU A 8 -17.44 10.77 -8.83
C LEU A 8 -18.42 9.60 -8.79
N PRO A 9 -17.92 8.35 -8.74
CA PRO A 9 -18.80 7.19 -8.64
C PRO A 9 -19.42 7.14 -7.24
N ASP A 10 -20.71 6.85 -7.21
CA ASP A 10 -21.52 6.58 -6.01
C ASP A 10 -21.88 5.11 -5.86
N HIS A 11 -21.65 4.30 -6.90
CA HIS A 11 -22.03 2.89 -6.94
C HIS A 11 -21.00 2.05 -7.71
N LEU A 12 -20.78 0.81 -7.26
CA LEU A 12 -19.90 -0.16 -7.89
C LEU A 12 -20.69 -1.41 -8.30
N ASN A 13 -20.87 -1.57 -9.61
CA ASN A 13 -21.41 -2.79 -10.22
C ASN A 13 -20.33 -3.44 -11.10
N VAL A 14 -19.82 -4.59 -10.66
CA VAL A 14 -18.77 -5.32 -11.36
C VAL A 14 -18.87 -6.82 -11.09
N VAL A 15 -18.66 -7.61 -12.13
CA VAL A 15 -18.41 -9.05 -12.02
C VAL A 15 -16.94 -9.31 -12.35
N PHE A 16 -16.27 -10.12 -11.52
CA PHE A 16 -14.88 -10.50 -11.75
C PHE A 16 -14.67 -12.00 -11.59
N LEU A 17 -13.71 -12.52 -12.35
CA LEU A 17 -13.26 -13.91 -12.29
C LEU A 17 -12.08 -14.04 -11.33
N SER A 18 -12.21 -14.92 -10.34
CA SER A 18 -11.06 -15.42 -9.57
C SER A 18 -10.46 -16.62 -10.29
N TYR A 19 -9.35 -16.42 -11.01
CA TYR A 19 -8.66 -17.50 -11.73
C TYR A 19 -8.18 -18.63 -10.81
N ALA A 20 -7.81 -18.29 -9.56
CA ALA A 20 -7.35 -19.27 -8.58
C ALA A 20 -8.47 -20.18 -8.08
N GLU A 21 -9.73 -19.73 -8.17
CA GLU A 21 -10.91 -20.48 -7.72
C GLU A 21 -11.77 -21.01 -8.87
N GLU A 22 -11.55 -20.50 -10.09
CA GLU A 22 -12.44 -20.68 -11.24
C GLU A 22 -13.89 -20.26 -10.95
N LYS A 23 -14.06 -19.17 -10.20
CA LYS A 23 -15.36 -18.64 -9.76
C LYS A 23 -15.56 -17.19 -10.16
N PHE A 24 -16.81 -16.83 -10.43
CA PHE A 24 -17.23 -15.46 -10.66
C PHE A 24 -17.86 -14.87 -9.41
N TYR A 25 -17.54 -13.62 -9.12
CA TYR A 25 -18.09 -12.87 -8.01
C TYR A 25 -18.66 -11.55 -8.51
N GLN A 26 -19.86 -11.20 -8.05
CA GLN A 26 -20.50 -9.91 -8.33
C GLN A 26 -20.44 -9.00 -7.10
N ILE A 27 -20.04 -7.75 -7.34
CA ILE A 27 -20.27 -6.61 -6.45
C ILE A 27 -21.33 -5.74 -7.10
N ASP A 28 -22.34 -5.37 -6.32
CA ASP A 28 -23.42 -4.45 -6.69
C ASP A 28 -23.78 -3.71 -5.41
N GLU A 29 -22.97 -2.70 -5.07
CA GLU A 29 -22.98 -2.04 -3.77
C GLU A 29 -22.69 -0.54 -3.91
N ASP A 30 -23.31 0.26 -3.06
CA ASP A 30 -23.07 1.70 -3.00
C ASP A 30 -21.70 2.02 -2.40
N LEU A 31 -21.02 3.01 -2.97
CA LEU A 31 -19.79 3.58 -2.45
C LEU A 31 -20.11 4.66 -1.41
N ASP A 32 -19.20 4.88 -0.46
CA ASP A 32 -19.27 6.01 0.47
C ASP A 32 -18.97 7.32 -0.28
N TYR A 33 -19.98 7.80 -1.00
CA TYR A 33 -19.89 8.97 -1.87
C TYR A 33 -19.47 10.22 -1.11
N GLU A 34 -20.02 10.43 0.10
CA GLU A 34 -19.71 11.60 0.91
C GLU A 34 -18.24 11.62 1.32
N LYS A 35 -17.69 10.48 1.75
CA LYS A 35 -16.27 10.34 2.07
C LYS A 35 -15.39 10.55 0.85
N ILE A 36 -15.70 9.93 -0.28
CA ILE A 36 -14.95 10.11 -1.54
C ILE A 36 -14.98 11.59 -1.96
N ARG A 37 -16.15 12.21 -1.94
CA ARG A 37 -16.35 13.63 -2.29
C ARG A 37 -15.57 14.55 -1.36
N GLU A 38 -15.53 14.27 -0.06
CA GLU A 38 -14.75 15.06 0.90
C GLU A 38 -13.26 15.03 0.54
N TYR A 39 -12.69 13.86 0.27
CA TYR A 39 -11.29 13.75 -0.13
C TYR A 39 -11.00 14.47 -1.45
N PHE A 40 -11.82 14.28 -2.47
CA PHE A 40 -11.64 14.94 -3.77
C PHE A 40 -11.80 16.46 -3.70
N ARG A 41 -12.67 16.98 -2.82
CA ARG A 41 -12.82 18.44 -2.61
C ARG A 41 -11.67 19.03 -1.80
N LYS A 42 -11.19 18.30 -0.79
CA LYS A 42 -10.14 18.77 0.11
C LYS A 42 -8.76 18.77 -0.55
N GLY A 43 -8.50 17.78 -1.42
CA GLY A 43 -7.18 17.58 -1.99
C GLY A 43 -6.13 17.30 -0.91
N TYR A 44 -4.86 17.45 -1.29
CA TYR A 44 -3.72 17.34 -0.39
C TYR A 44 -2.49 18.04 -0.99
N ASP A 45 -1.57 18.43 -0.11
CA ASP A 45 -0.31 19.01 -0.54
C ASP A 45 0.73 17.90 -0.78
N THR A 46 1.55 18.06 -1.81
CA THR A 46 2.70 17.20 -2.08
C THR A 46 3.90 18.00 -2.58
N LYS A 47 5.11 17.42 -2.51
CA LYS A 47 6.30 18.01 -3.15
C LYS A 47 6.39 17.67 -4.63
N LEU A 48 6.85 18.65 -5.42
CA LEU A 48 7.19 18.43 -6.81
C LEU A 48 8.32 17.41 -6.95
N THR A 49 8.14 16.48 -7.90
CA THR A 49 9.12 15.42 -8.21
C THR A 49 10.32 15.93 -9.02
N ASN A 50 10.37 17.22 -9.35
CA ASN A 50 11.45 17.87 -10.08
C ASN A 50 12.71 18.16 -9.22
N GLY A 51 12.70 17.81 -7.94
CA GLY A 51 13.84 18.00 -7.04
C GLY A 51 14.04 19.42 -6.53
N THR A 52 13.07 20.31 -6.71
CA THR A 52 13.09 21.67 -6.13
C THR A 52 12.66 21.67 -4.66
N GLY A 53 11.85 20.69 -4.26
CA GLY A 53 11.22 20.65 -2.93
C GLY A 53 10.01 21.59 -2.79
N GLU A 54 9.59 22.26 -3.87
CA GLU A 54 8.39 23.09 -3.90
C GLU A 54 7.14 22.27 -3.58
N ILE A 55 6.20 22.89 -2.86
CA ILE A 55 4.93 22.27 -2.49
C ILE A 55 3.87 22.69 -3.50
N ARG A 56 3.08 21.72 -3.96
CA ARG A 56 1.92 21.92 -4.82
C ARG A 56 0.69 21.26 -4.19
N HIS A 57 -0.44 21.95 -4.28
CA HIS A 57 -1.73 21.38 -3.94
C HIS A 57 -2.24 20.50 -5.09
N GLU A 58 -2.68 19.30 -4.75
CA GLU A 58 -3.16 18.27 -5.67
C GLU A 58 -4.53 17.76 -5.27
N ASN A 59 -5.23 17.20 -6.25
CA ASN A 59 -6.47 16.47 -6.03
C ASN A 59 -6.24 14.98 -6.27
N TYR A 60 -7.08 14.16 -5.64
CA TYR A 60 -7.26 12.78 -6.09
C TYR A 60 -7.86 12.80 -7.50
N ASP A 61 -7.43 11.86 -8.34
CA ASP A 61 -7.85 11.77 -9.74
C ASP A 61 -8.21 10.34 -10.15
N THR A 62 -7.98 9.37 -9.26
CA THR A 62 -8.05 7.95 -9.58
C THR A 62 -8.89 7.20 -8.54
N ILE A 63 -9.76 6.32 -9.03
CA ILE A 63 -10.43 5.27 -8.24
C ILE A 63 -9.78 3.93 -8.61
N ILE A 64 -9.32 3.19 -7.61
CA ILE A 64 -8.71 1.87 -7.77
C ILE A 64 -9.65 0.85 -7.15
N VAL A 65 -10.00 -0.17 -7.90
CA VAL A 65 -10.77 -1.31 -7.41
C VAL A 65 -9.86 -2.54 -7.45
N GLY A 66 -9.60 -3.12 -6.28
CA GLY A 66 -8.82 -4.33 -6.14
C GLY A 66 -9.71 -5.51 -5.84
N PHE A 67 -9.41 -6.63 -6.50
CA PHE A 67 -10.13 -7.89 -6.33
C PHE A 67 -9.17 -8.93 -5.76
N ALA A 68 -9.69 -9.75 -4.86
CA ALA A 68 -8.97 -10.86 -4.27
C ALA A 68 -9.87 -12.10 -4.20
N PRO A 69 -9.27 -13.31 -4.20
CA PRO A 69 -9.99 -14.54 -4.00
C PRO A 69 -10.94 -14.54 -2.79
N GLY A 70 -12.00 -15.34 -2.87
CA GLY A 70 -13.07 -15.38 -1.89
C GLY A 70 -14.02 -14.19 -2.01
N GLY A 71 -14.11 -13.58 -3.19
CA GLY A 71 -15.04 -12.48 -3.47
C GLY A 71 -14.65 -11.14 -2.82
N ILE A 72 -13.41 -10.95 -2.38
CA ILE A 72 -13.04 -9.71 -1.68
C ILE A 72 -12.83 -8.58 -2.69
N CYS A 73 -13.48 -7.44 -2.44
CA CYS A 73 -13.26 -6.21 -3.20
C CYS A 73 -12.86 -5.08 -2.24
N ILE A 74 -11.80 -4.36 -2.57
CA ILE A 74 -11.35 -3.17 -1.81
C ILE A 74 -11.25 -2.01 -2.79
N VAL A 75 -11.76 -0.85 -2.37
CA VAL A 75 -11.77 0.37 -3.18
C VAL A 75 -10.87 1.40 -2.52
N TRP A 76 -9.98 2.00 -3.31
CA TRP A 76 -9.15 3.12 -2.91
C TRP A 76 -9.39 4.33 -3.80
N ILE A 77 -9.15 5.51 -3.23
CA ILE A 77 -8.86 6.72 -4.00
C ILE A 77 -7.35 6.88 -4.07
N ALA A 78 -6.84 7.39 -5.18
CA ALA A 78 -5.42 7.62 -5.37
C ALA A 78 -5.14 8.94 -6.10
N GLY A 79 -3.95 9.44 -5.86
CA GLY A 79 -3.30 10.50 -6.59
C GLY A 79 -1.79 10.38 -6.37
N ILE A 80 -1.01 11.34 -6.88
CA ILE A 80 0.44 11.35 -6.67
C ILE A 80 0.82 11.22 -5.18
N GLY A 81 1.58 10.18 -4.83
CA GLY A 81 2.10 9.96 -3.47
C GLY A 81 1.07 9.59 -2.40
N MET A 82 -0.22 9.48 -2.73
CA MET A 82 -1.30 9.24 -1.76
C MET A 82 -2.28 8.18 -2.28
N GLN A 83 -2.62 7.21 -1.43
CA GLN A 83 -3.66 6.23 -1.72
C GLN A 83 -4.37 5.86 -0.40
N ILE A 84 -5.70 5.99 -0.39
CA ILE A 84 -6.52 5.83 0.83
C ILE A 84 -7.63 4.82 0.57
N GLU A 85 -7.81 3.88 1.49
CA GLU A 85 -8.90 2.91 1.43
C GLU A 85 -10.24 3.59 1.74
N VAL A 86 -11.19 3.51 0.81
CA VAL A 86 -12.51 4.12 0.94
C VAL A 86 -13.63 3.10 1.14
N GLY A 87 -13.45 1.83 0.73
CA GLY A 87 -14.44 0.77 0.94
C GLY A 87 -13.87 -0.64 0.90
N ARG A 88 -14.57 -1.59 1.53
CA ARG A 88 -14.34 -3.04 1.43
C ARG A 88 -15.68 -3.74 1.32
N PHE A 89 -15.84 -4.55 0.29
CA PHE A 89 -17.07 -5.24 -0.06
C PHE A 89 -16.83 -6.75 -0.14
N GLN A 90 -17.92 -7.51 -0.04
CA GLN A 90 -17.92 -8.96 -0.16
C GLN A 90 -18.80 -9.35 -1.34
N GLY A 91 -18.18 -9.87 -2.39
CA GLY A 91 -18.87 -10.33 -3.57
C GLY A 91 -19.62 -11.62 -3.33
N LYS A 92 -20.75 -11.72 -4.03
CA LYS A 92 -21.59 -12.92 -4.08
C LYS A 92 -21.11 -13.77 -5.23
N GLU A 93 -20.92 -15.06 -4.99
CA GLU A 93 -20.62 -16.01 -6.06
C GLU A 93 -21.81 -16.04 -7.03
N VAL A 94 -21.52 -15.94 -8.32
CA VAL A 94 -22.52 -15.93 -9.39
C VAL A 94 -22.14 -16.92 -10.49
N VAL A 95 -23.14 -17.38 -11.22
CA VAL A 95 -22.97 -18.16 -12.44
C VAL A 95 -23.44 -17.31 -13.60
N ILE A 96 -22.59 -17.13 -14.61
CA ILE A 96 -22.96 -16.39 -15.81
C ILE A 96 -23.84 -17.29 -16.69
N PRO A 97 -25.03 -16.83 -17.12
CA PRO A 97 -25.90 -17.59 -18.00
C PRO A 97 -25.22 -17.97 -19.32
N ALA A 98 -25.53 -19.16 -19.86
CA ALA A 98 -24.89 -19.68 -21.07
C ALA A 98 -25.17 -18.80 -22.30
N ASP A 99 -26.37 -18.25 -22.39
CA ASP A 99 -26.78 -17.31 -23.43
C ASP A 99 -25.99 -15.99 -23.37
N GLU A 100 -25.64 -15.50 -22.17
CA GLU A 100 -24.75 -14.34 -22.05
C GLU A 100 -23.35 -14.66 -22.57
N ILE A 101 -22.82 -15.86 -22.25
CA ILE A 101 -21.49 -16.31 -22.68
C ILE A 101 -21.43 -16.48 -24.21
N GLU A 102 -22.45 -17.08 -24.82
CA GLU A 102 -22.53 -17.30 -26.28
C GLU A 102 -22.53 -15.99 -27.08
N ASN A 103 -22.98 -14.90 -26.47
CA ASN A 103 -23.03 -13.57 -27.08
C ASN A 103 -21.76 -12.75 -26.87
N LEU A 104 -20.77 -13.26 -26.12
CA LEU A 104 -19.48 -12.59 -25.94
C LEU A 104 -18.63 -12.64 -27.20
N ASP A 105 -17.70 -11.68 -27.32
CA ASP A 105 -16.68 -11.79 -28.36
C ASP A 105 -15.70 -12.92 -28.06
N SER A 106 -14.91 -13.32 -29.07
CA SER A 106 -13.96 -14.42 -28.94
C SER A 106 -12.91 -14.22 -27.85
N HIS A 107 -12.60 -12.97 -27.48
CA HIS A 107 -11.61 -12.67 -26.46
C HIS A 107 -12.19 -12.88 -25.06
N ASP A 108 -13.40 -12.37 -24.82
CA ASP A 108 -14.10 -12.50 -23.55
C ASP A 108 -14.55 -13.95 -23.29
N HIS A 109 -14.85 -14.71 -24.35
CA HIS A 109 -15.17 -16.14 -24.24
C HIS A 109 -14.03 -16.97 -23.61
N LEU A 110 -12.76 -16.56 -23.79
CA LEU A 110 -11.60 -17.24 -23.19
C LEU A 110 -11.66 -17.27 -21.65
N LEU A 111 -12.33 -16.31 -21.02
CA LEU A 111 -12.50 -16.28 -19.56
C LEU A 111 -13.29 -17.50 -19.05
N PHE A 112 -14.14 -18.08 -19.90
CA PHE A 112 -14.99 -19.21 -19.57
C PHE A 112 -14.37 -20.58 -19.89
N GLU A 113 -13.22 -20.61 -20.58
CA GLU A 113 -12.48 -21.83 -20.90
C GLU A 113 -11.55 -22.27 -19.78
N SER A 114 -11.81 -23.44 -19.16
CA SER A 114 -10.99 -23.94 -18.04
C SER A 114 -9.53 -24.19 -18.43
N GLU A 115 -9.27 -24.71 -19.63
CA GLU A 115 -7.89 -24.93 -20.12
C GLU A 115 -7.10 -23.61 -20.21
N TYR A 116 -7.75 -22.55 -20.70
CA TYR A 116 -7.16 -21.22 -20.76
C TYR A 116 -6.84 -20.68 -19.37
N ARG A 117 -7.78 -20.76 -18.41
CA ARG A 117 -7.57 -20.36 -17.01
C ARG A 117 -6.41 -21.10 -16.37
N GLN A 118 -6.34 -22.42 -16.53
CA GLN A 118 -5.26 -23.24 -15.98
C GLN A 118 -3.90 -22.90 -16.59
N LYS A 119 -3.85 -22.60 -17.89
CA LYS A 119 -2.63 -22.16 -18.57
C LYS A 119 -2.13 -20.82 -18.03
N LEU A 120 -3.03 -19.85 -17.79
CA LEU A 120 -2.66 -18.56 -17.19
C LEU A 120 -2.12 -18.75 -15.76
N MET A 121 -2.76 -19.59 -14.95
CA MET A 121 -2.34 -19.86 -13.57
C MET A 121 -0.96 -20.50 -13.46
N LYS A 122 -0.48 -21.18 -14.51
CA LYS A 122 0.86 -21.77 -14.60
C LYS A 122 1.89 -20.83 -15.22
N ASN A 123 1.49 -19.67 -15.76
CA ASN A 123 2.41 -18.75 -16.42
C ASN A 123 3.13 -17.85 -15.39
N PRO A 124 4.44 -18.00 -15.19
CA PRO A 124 5.20 -17.20 -14.21
C PRO A 124 5.25 -15.70 -14.50
N HIS A 125 4.95 -15.28 -15.73
CA HIS A 125 4.86 -13.87 -16.09
C HIS A 125 3.53 -13.22 -15.67
N ILE A 126 2.52 -14.02 -15.35
CA ILE A 126 1.19 -13.56 -14.91
C ILE A 126 1.01 -13.85 -13.42
N VAL A 127 1.25 -15.10 -13.02
CA VAL A 127 1.17 -15.55 -11.64
C VAL A 127 2.58 -15.85 -11.15
N PRO A 128 3.13 -15.09 -10.18
CA PRO A 128 4.48 -15.32 -9.68
C PRO A 128 4.70 -16.76 -9.20
N ALA A 129 5.87 -17.32 -9.51
CA ALA A 129 6.18 -18.72 -9.19
C ALA A 129 6.06 -19.03 -7.69
N GLU A 130 6.27 -18.03 -6.82
CA GLU A 130 6.17 -18.15 -5.38
C GLU A 130 4.74 -18.37 -4.88
N VAL A 131 3.71 -18.11 -5.68
CA VAL A 131 2.30 -18.29 -5.29
C VAL A 131 1.59 -19.38 -6.11
N GLN A 132 2.19 -19.87 -7.19
CA GLN A 132 1.60 -20.93 -8.01
C GLN A 132 1.40 -22.23 -7.20
N GLY A 133 0.22 -22.84 -7.33
CA GLY A 133 -0.14 -24.10 -6.67
C GLY A 133 -0.27 -24.04 -5.13
N LYS A 134 -0.10 -22.86 -4.52
CA LYS A 134 -0.30 -22.68 -3.08
C LYS A 134 -1.78 -22.46 -2.78
N ALA A 135 -2.19 -22.90 -1.59
CA ALA A 135 -3.53 -22.63 -1.09
C ALA A 135 -3.77 -21.11 -0.99
N ILE A 136 -4.99 -20.70 -1.31
CA ILE A 136 -5.43 -19.32 -1.20
C ILE A 136 -5.42 -18.92 0.28
N PRO A 137 -4.75 -17.83 0.66
CA PRO A 137 -4.67 -17.39 2.05
C PRO A 137 -5.92 -16.59 2.43
N PHE A 138 -7.08 -17.26 2.51
CA PHE A 138 -8.33 -16.60 2.92
C PHE A 138 -8.18 -15.89 4.27
N GLY A 139 -8.75 -14.68 4.40
CA GLY A 139 -8.65 -13.82 5.59
C GLY A 139 -7.35 -13.00 5.70
N LEU A 140 -6.36 -13.22 4.82
CA LEU A 140 -5.10 -12.45 4.82
C LEU A 140 -5.35 -10.96 4.55
N TRP A 141 -6.18 -10.64 3.56
CA TRP A 141 -6.45 -9.24 3.20
C TRP A 141 -7.15 -8.47 4.32
N ASP A 142 -8.07 -9.09 5.06
CA ASP A 142 -8.68 -8.46 6.24
C ASP A 142 -7.68 -8.31 7.40
N THR A 143 -6.68 -9.20 7.49
CA THR A 143 -5.57 -9.04 8.44
C THR A 143 -4.73 -7.79 8.11
N TYR A 144 -4.46 -7.53 6.82
CA TYR A 144 -3.71 -6.34 6.39
C TYR A 144 -4.42 -5.02 6.69
N ARG A 145 -5.75 -5.04 6.76
CA ARG A 145 -6.58 -3.87 7.05
C ARG A 145 -6.59 -3.47 8.53
N LYS A 146 -6.10 -4.32 9.43
CA LYS A 146 -6.03 -4.01 10.86
C LYS A 146 -5.12 -2.80 11.08
N LYS A 147 -5.67 -1.77 11.74
CA LYS A 147 -4.97 -0.51 12.03
C LYS A 147 -4.47 -0.49 13.47
N HIS A 148 -3.23 -0.06 13.65
CA HIS A 148 -2.53 -0.01 14.92
C HIS A 148 -2.00 1.40 15.18
N SER A 149 -1.85 1.80 16.44
CA SER A 149 -1.42 3.15 16.80
C SER A 149 0.11 3.29 16.76
N TRP A 150 0.66 3.75 15.64
CA TRP A 150 2.12 3.85 15.49
C TRP A 150 2.56 5.09 14.72
N LYS A 151 3.85 5.45 14.85
CA LYS A 151 4.49 6.53 14.08
C LYS A 151 5.94 6.21 13.72
N PRO A 152 6.47 6.71 12.58
CA PRO A 152 7.88 6.57 12.25
C PRO A 152 8.75 7.58 13.01
N VAL A 153 9.95 7.15 13.42
CA VAL A 153 10.98 8.02 14.00
C VAL A 153 12.31 7.73 13.32
N PHE A 154 13.01 8.78 12.90
CA PHE A 154 14.30 8.66 12.23
C PHE A 154 15.43 9.01 13.20
N GLU A 155 16.29 8.03 13.47
CA GLU A 155 17.54 8.23 14.20
C GLU A 155 18.68 8.43 13.21
N LEU A 156 19.11 9.68 13.06
CA LEU A 156 20.19 10.05 12.17
C LEU A 156 21.48 10.32 12.96
N PRO A 157 22.65 9.97 12.41
CA PRO A 157 23.92 10.36 13.01
C PRO A 157 24.06 11.87 13.22
N LYS A 158 24.93 12.27 14.17
CA LYS A 158 25.16 13.68 14.46
C LYS A 158 25.60 14.45 13.20
N GLY A 159 24.90 15.54 12.91
CA GLY A 159 25.14 16.39 11.74
C GLY A 159 24.41 15.96 10.47
N PHE A 160 23.67 14.84 10.51
CA PHE A 160 22.82 14.42 9.40
C PHE A 160 21.41 15.00 9.58
N MET A 161 20.66 15.11 8.48
CA MET A 161 19.28 15.58 8.52
C MET A 161 18.43 14.92 7.44
N LEU A 162 17.12 14.81 7.68
CA LEU A 162 16.18 14.39 6.64
C LEU A 162 16.17 15.42 5.50
N ASP A 163 16.14 14.93 4.26
CA ASP A 163 16.18 15.79 3.09
C ASP A 163 14.80 16.40 2.83
N ASN A 164 14.67 17.71 3.05
CA ASN A 164 13.46 18.46 2.77
C ASN A 164 13.23 18.75 1.28
N THR A 165 13.97 18.15 0.37
CA THR A 165 13.67 18.18 -1.07
C THR A 165 12.58 17.15 -1.43
N TYR A 166 12.51 16.06 -0.67
CA TYR A 166 11.61 14.95 -0.94
C TYR A 166 10.67 14.70 0.24
N GLU A 167 9.68 13.84 0.01
CA GLU A 167 8.81 13.31 1.05
C GLU A 167 9.32 11.94 1.50
N ILE A 168 8.96 11.57 2.72
CA ILE A 168 9.07 10.19 3.18
C ILE A 168 7.83 9.44 2.68
N ARG A 169 8.02 8.40 1.88
CA ARG A 169 6.94 7.59 1.35
C ARG A 169 6.83 6.29 2.14
N ILE A 170 5.63 6.00 2.63
CA ILE A 170 5.31 4.77 3.34
C ILE A 170 4.19 4.05 2.59
N VAL A 171 4.45 2.82 2.16
CA VAL A 171 3.43 1.90 1.61
C VAL A 171 3.03 0.93 2.71
N LYS A 172 1.74 0.60 2.81
CA LYS A 172 1.19 -0.30 3.84
C LYS A 172 0.65 -1.59 3.21
N TYR A 173 0.50 -2.63 4.02
CA TYR A 173 0.03 -3.94 3.53
C TYR A 173 -1.41 -3.93 3.00
N ASN A 174 -2.28 -3.03 3.48
CA ASN A 174 -3.63 -2.85 2.92
C ASN A 174 -3.66 -2.02 1.63
N GLY A 175 -2.50 -1.70 1.04
CA GLY A 175 -2.40 -0.91 -0.19
C GLY A 175 -2.47 0.61 0.02
N GLU A 176 -2.69 1.11 1.25
CA GLU A 176 -2.62 2.55 1.50
C GLU A 176 -1.17 3.06 1.32
N ILE A 177 -1.04 4.26 0.74
CA ILE A 177 0.22 4.97 0.54
C ILE A 177 0.11 6.33 1.21
N LYS A 178 1.13 6.70 1.99
CA LYS A 178 1.20 8.00 2.66
C LYS A 178 2.56 8.64 2.41
N SER A 179 2.53 9.86 1.89
CA SER A 179 3.67 10.77 1.87
C SER A 179 3.70 11.64 3.13
N LEU A 180 4.87 11.80 3.72
CA LEU A 180 5.10 12.62 4.91
C LEU A 180 6.16 13.69 4.62
N PHE A 181 5.82 14.95 4.90
CA PHE A 181 6.80 16.04 4.84
C PHE A 181 7.79 15.95 5.99
N THR A 182 9.07 16.10 5.68
CA THR A 182 10.15 16.02 6.67
C THR A 182 10.13 17.17 7.69
N ASN A 183 9.56 18.33 7.34
CA ASN A 183 9.36 19.45 8.27
C ASN A 183 8.34 19.16 9.39
N LYS A 184 7.56 18.07 9.29
CA LYS A 184 6.66 17.61 10.36
C LYS A 184 7.36 16.71 11.39
N PHE A 185 8.67 16.45 11.22
CA PHE A 185 9.42 15.62 12.16
C PHE A 185 10.10 16.46 13.26
N PRO A 186 10.15 15.95 14.51
CA PRO A 186 9.59 14.67 14.96
C PRO A 186 8.06 14.69 15.00
N ILE A 187 7.42 13.61 14.52
CA ILE A 187 5.97 13.46 14.60
C ILE A 187 5.59 13.28 16.08
N ILE A 188 4.68 14.11 16.57
CA ILE A 188 4.26 14.11 17.98
C ILE A 188 3.18 13.04 18.21
N ASP A 189 2.12 13.09 17.43
CA ASP A 189 0.93 12.26 17.64
C ASP A 189 1.06 10.86 17.05
N PHE A 190 0.41 9.89 17.70
CA PHE A 190 0.23 8.56 17.14
C PHE A 190 -1.06 8.50 16.33
N THR A 191 -1.01 7.82 15.20
CA THR A 191 -2.16 7.63 14.32
C THR A 191 -2.44 6.15 14.12
N LYS A 192 -3.72 5.77 14.09
CA LYS A 192 -4.13 4.41 13.77
C LYS A 192 -3.95 4.15 12.28
N GLU A 193 -2.92 3.38 11.93
CA GLU A 193 -2.56 3.07 10.55
C GLU A 193 -2.29 1.57 10.36
N ALA A 194 -2.49 1.07 9.13
CA ALA A 194 -2.12 -0.30 8.78
C ALA A 194 -0.60 -0.52 8.88
N VAL A 195 -0.20 -1.80 8.94
CA VAL A 195 1.20 -2.19 9.07
C VAL A 195 1.99 -1.73 7.83
N PRO A 196 3.16 -1.07 8.00
CA PRO A 196 3.97 -0.62 6.87
C PRO A 196 4.59 -1.82 6.16
N LYS A 197 4.60 -1.77 4.83
CA LYS A 197 5.22 -2.75 3.93
C LYS A 197 6.54 -2.23 3.37
N GLU A 198 6.62 -0.93 3.12
CA GLU A 198 7.79 -0.31 2.49
C GLU A 198 7.98 1.10 3.02
N ILE A 199 9.23 1.49 3.20
CA ILE A 199 9.62 2.85 3.59
C ILE A 199 10.66 3.34 2.60
N GLN A 200 10.46 4.54 2.09
CA GLN A 200 11.43 5.27 1.27
C GLN A 200 11.61 6.67 1.84
N PHE A 201 12.85 7.12 1.91
CA PHE A 201 13.19 8.44 2.43
C PHE A 201 14.49 8.95 1.83
N SER A 202 14.83 10.19 2.13
CA SER A 202 16.10 10.77 1.74
C SER A 202 16.66 11.60 2.88
N PHE A 203 17.99 11.65 2.96
CA PHE A 203 18.71 12.35 4.01
C PHE A 203 19.98 12.98 3.43
N LYS A 204 20.49 13.98 4.16
CA LYS A 204 21.77 14.61 3.90
C LYS A 204 22.74 14.22 4.99
N ASP A 205 23.96 13.87 4.60
CA ASP A 205 25.02 13.63 5.57
C ASP A 205 25.60 14.94 6.12
N LYS A 206 26.61 14.84 6.98
CA LYS A 206 27.31 15.99 7.58
C LYS A 206 27.95 16.96 6.58
N ASN A 207 28.19 16.50 5.34
CA ASN A 207 28.78 17.29 4.26
C ASN A 207 27.71 17.84 3.31
N ALA A 208 26.42 17.73 3.69
CA ALA A 208 25.26 18.06 2.87
C ALA A 208 25.12 17.21 1.59
N GLU A 209 25.80 16.06 1.52
CA GLU A 209 25.63 15.12 0.41
C GLU A 209 24.30 14.39 0.53
N GLN A 210 23.55 14.29 -0.58
CA GLN A 210 22.22 13.71 -0.60
C GLN A 210 22.25 12.20 -0.82
N TYR A 211 21.42 11.48 -0.06
CA TYR A 211 21.24 10.05 -0.15
C TYR A 211 19.76 9.69 -0.28
N GLY A 212 19.49 8.68 -1.12
CA GLY A 212 18.22 7.96 -1.13
C GLY A 212 18.35 6.69 -0.30
N ALA A 213 17.30 6.35 0.45
CA ALA A 213 17.23 5.11 1.20
C ALA A 213 15.82 4.49 1.07
N GLY A 214 15.75 3.18 0.97
CA GLY A 214 14.50 2.45 0.94
C GLY A 214 14.64 1.01 1.37
N ALA A 215 13.57 0.44 1.89
CA ALA A 215 13.49 -1.00 2.16
C ALA A 215 12.06 -1.51 2.05
N VAL A 216 11.92 -2.70 1.49
CA VAL A 216 10.75 -3.55 1.70
C VAL A 216 10.93 -4.27 3.03
N LEU A 217 9.95 -4.12 3.92
CA LEU A 217 9.93 -4.76 5.23
C LEU A 217 9.46 -6.21 5.06
N ASP A 218 10.16 -7.16 5.67
CA ASP A 218 9.79 -8.57 5.60
C ASP A 218 8.45 -8.82 6.30
N GLU A 219 7.50 -9.35 5.54
CA GLU A 219 6.11 -9.56 5.95
C GLU A 219 5.98 -10.42 7.20
N LYS A 220 6.74 -11.52 7.27
CA LYS A 220 6.65 -12.43 8.41
C LYS A 220 7.14 -11.75 9.69
N SER A 221 8.30 -11.10 9.64
CA SER A 221 8.89 -10.44 10.82
C SER A 221 8.03 -9.28 11.31
N ILE A 222 7.50 -8.45 10.41
CA ILE A 222 6.73 -7.28 10.81
C ILE A 222 5.32 -7.61 11.29
N LEU A 223 4.61 -8.53 10.62
CA LEU A 223 3.28 -8.94 11.07
C LEU A 223 3.35 -9.67 12.42
N ALA A 224 4.38 -10.50 12.63
CA ALA A 224 4.62 -11.14 13.92
C ALA A 224 4.90 -10.09 15.01
N ALA A 225 5.78 -9.12 14.75
CA ALA A 225 6.10 -8.05 15.69
C ALA A 225 4.87 -7.22 16.08
N PHE A 226 4.04 -6.82 15.10
CA PHE A 226 2.80 -6.10 15.38
C PHE A 226 1.81 -6.97 16.17
N LYS A 227 1.65 -8.25 15.81
CA LYS A 227 0.79 -9.17 16.55
C LYS A 227 1.23 -9.34 18.00
N GLU A 228 2.52 -9.52 18.27
CA GLU A 228 3.06 -9.70 19.62
C GLU A 228 3.03 -8.42 20.47
N LEU A 229 3.18 -7.25 19.83
CA LEU A 229 3.14 -5.96 20.50
C LEU A 229 1.72 -5.59 20.94
N TYR A 230 0.75 -5.68 20.02
CA TYR A 230 -0.62 -5.26 20.27
C TYR A 230 -1.51 -6.38 20.83
N GLY A 231 -1.14 -7.66 20.68
CA GLY A 231 -1.95 -8.78 21.15
C GLY A 231 -3.31 -8.90 20.46
N GLU A 232 -4.23 -9.67 21.05
CA GLU A 232 -5.63 -9.79 20.58
C GLU A 232 -6.56 -8.73 21.19
N SER A 233 -6.22 -8.21 22.36
CA SER A 233 -6.89 -7.09 23.01
C SER A 233 -6.30 -5.79 22.48
N ASN A 234 -7.14 -4.98 21.85
CA ASN A 234 -6.85 -3.73 21.15
C ASN A 234 -6.41 -2.59 22.11
N ASP A 235 -5.44 -2.88 22.96
CA ASP A 235 -5.07 -2.09 24.13
C ASP A 235 -4.32 -0.83 23.71
N ASN A 236 -4.36 0.20 24.56
CA ASN A 236 -3.84 1.57 24.35
C ASN A 236 -2.33 1.67 24.08
N SER A 237 -1.69 0.55 23.74
CA SER A 237 -0.31 0.48 23.29
C SER A 237 -0.10 1.34 22.05
N THR A 238 1.04 2.00 22.04
CA THR A 238 1.53 2.77 20.89
C THR A 238 2.90 2.25 20.52
N ALA A 239 3.25 2.30 19.22
CA ALA A 239 4.56 1.87 18.77
C ALA A 239 5.31 2.94 17.99
N ILE A 240 6.63 3.00 18.22
CA ILE A 240 7.56 3.75 17.39
C ILE A 240 8.18 2.77 16.39
N LEU A 241 8.05 3.08 15.11
CA LEU A 241 8.83 2.43 14.07
C LEU A 241 10.12 3.24 13.89
N GLU A 242 11.19 2.80 14.54
CA GLU A 242 12.50 3.43 14.49
C GLU A 242 13.25 3.04 13.22
N ILE A 243 13.72 4.04 12.48
CA ILE A 243 14.58 3.91 11.32
C ILE A 243 15.92 4.55 11.64
N LYS A 244 16.97 3.75 11.78
CA LYS A 244 18.30 4.21 12.20
C LYS A 244 19.31 4.08 11.08
N VAL A 245 19.85 5.21 10.61
CA VAL A 245 20.84 5.26 9.53
C VAL A 245 22.25 5.06 10.09
N ASN A 246 23.08 4.28 9.40
CA ASN A 246 24.47 4.07 9.80
C ASN A 246 25.38 5.24 9.40
N LEU A 247 26.51 5.39 10.09
CA LEU A 247 27.49 6.45 9.82
C LEU A 247 28.13 6.40 8.42
N ALA A 248 28.19 5.21 7.80
CA ALA A 248 28.81 5.02 6.50
C ALA A 248 27.87 5.29 5.31
N ASN A 249 26.60 5.64 5.55
CA ASN A 249 25.58 5.87 4.51
C ASN A 249 25.38 4.64 3.58
N THR A 250 25.46 3.43 4.14
CA THR A 250 25.36 2.18 3.38
C THR A 250 24.20 1.29 3.84
N PHE A 251 23.66 1.49 5.04
CA PHE A 251 22.52 0.73 5.52
C PHE A 251 21.70 1.53 6.56
N PHE A 252 20.50 1.05 6.84
CA PHE A 252 19.74 1.46 8.02
C PHE A 252 19.09 0.23 8.67
N THR A 253 18.69 0.35 9.94
CA THR A 253 17.92 -0.70 10.61
C THR A 253 16.51 -0.24 10.88
N VAL A 254 15.57 -1.18 10.89
CA VAL A 254 14.17 -0.92 11.26
C VAL A 254 13.84 -1.71 12.52
N LYS A 255 13.34 -1.01 13.54
CA LYS A 255 12.95 -1.61 14.81
C LYS A 255 11.59 -1.09 15.26
N LEU A 256 10.70 -1.97 15.68
CA LEU A 256 9.43 -1.63 16.30
C LEU A 256 9.62 -1.58 17.83
N LYS A 257 9.35 -0.43 18.46
CA LYS A 257 9.43 -0.23 19.91
C LYS A 257 8.05 0.09 20.46
N GLY A 258 7.51 -0.79 21.31
CA GLY A 258 6.22 -0.59 21.96
C GLY A 258 6.32 0.24 23.23
N SER A 259 5.25 0.97 23.57
CA SER A 259 5.11 1.64 24.87
C SER A 259 5.11 0.67 26.06
N ASN A 260 4.87 -0.62 25.82
CA ASN A 260 4.97 -1.71 26.78
C ASN A 260 6.41 -2.22 26.98
N GLY A 261 7.42 -1.57 26.39
CA GLY A 261 8.83 -1.93 26.52
C GLY A 261 9.29 -3.08 25.62
N LYS A 262 8.40 -3.70 24.84
CA LYS A 262 8.79 -4.73 23.86
C LYS A 262 9.47 -4.10 22.65
N GLU A 263 10.53 -4.73 22.17
CA GLU A 263 11.25 -4.30 20.97
C GLU A 263 11.45 -5.45 19.98
N PHE A 264 11.27 -5.16 18.69
CA PHE A 264 11.40 -6.15 17.62
C PHE A 264 12.22 -5.58 16.46
N PHE A 265 13.27 -6.30 16.04
CA PHE A 265 13.96 -5.97 14.80
C PHE A 265 13.18 -6.49 13.60
N ILE A 266 12.98 -5.64 12.60
CA ILE A 266 12.29 -5.98 11.37
C ILE A 266 13.33 -6.29 10.31
N LYS A 267 13.18 -7.43 9.62
CA LYS A 267 14.12 -7.81 8.56
C LYS A 267 13.88 -6.95 7.31
N THR A 268 14.97 -6.56 6.65
CA THR A 268 14.96 -5.69 5.46
C THR A 268 15.92 -6.24 4.40
N GLU A 269 15.57 -7.39 3.82
CA GLU A 269 16.45 -8.13 2.88
C GLU A 269 16.66 -7.38 1.55
N LYS A 270 15.69 -6.55 1.16
CA LYS A 270 15.74 -5.69 -0.04
C LYS A 270 15.90 -4.23 0.38
N LEU A 271 17.00 -3.93 1.08
CA LEU A 271 17.35 -2.60 1.54
C LEU A 271 18.39 -1.97 0.62
N GLU A 272 18.19 -0.70 0.30
CA GLU A 272 19.11 0.08 -0.50
C GLU A 272 19.38 1.44 0.15
N VAL A 273 20.66 1.85 0.14
CA VAL A 273 21.08 3.22 0.43
C VAL A 273 22.08 3.61 -0.66
N PHE A 274 21.83 4.73 -1.32
CA PHE A 274 22.68 5.19 -2.42
C PHE A 274 22.82 6.71 -2.42
N LYS A 275 24.00 7.18 -2.84
CA LYS A 275 24.27 8.60 -3.03
C LYS A 275 23.49 9.09 -4.25
N ARG A 276 22.73 10.18 -4.10
CA ARG A 276 22.04 10.82 -5.23
C ARG A 276 23.05 11.61 -6.06
N LYS A 277 23.06 11.40 -7.37
CA LYS A 277 23.80 12.27 -8.28
C LYS A 277 23.01 13.56 -8.48
N GLN A 278 23.61 14.70 -8.20
CA GLN A 278 23.06 15.98 -8.63
C GLN A 278 23.20 16.05 -10.15
N PHE A 279 22.07 16.01 -10.85
CA PHE A 279 22.05 16.47 -12.24
C PHE A 279 22.15 17.99 -12.19
N LYS A 280 23.28 18.52 -12.64
CA LYS A 280 23.48 19.96 -12.83
C LYS A 280 22.73 20.44 -14.06
#